data_AF-A0A7X1E3W1-F1
#
_entry.id   AF-A0A7X1E3W1-F1
#
_cell.length_a   1.000
_cell.length_b   1.000
_cell.length_c   1.000
_cell.angle_alpha   90.00
_cell.angle_beta   90.00
_cell.angle_gamma   90.00
#
_symmetry.space_group_name_H-M   'P 1'
#
loop_
_entity.id
_entity.type
_entity.pdbx_description
1 polymer ?
#
loop_
_entity_poly.entity_id
_entity_poly.type
_entity_poly.pdbx_seq_one_letter_code
_entity_poly.pdbx_strand_id
1 'polypeptide(L)'
;MESTSSHTDLYGLTGKLLRLWTKAEALYRKGNRNPDEYFDEEEMRELTSLGLNVMDVYDYVEDFVTSGEPDYASFVMVSAEKIFYFFEELGGKLSSHRISEEDLPPKKEEVDGIVWLPRILVKAKGKLRGELPPEIMYGCGGDRNFARTHGIHLAEFLRKVRCSSDDREVIDWVAARSKS
;
A
#
# COMPACT_ATOMS: atom_id res chain seq x y z
N MET A 1 -16.03 -1.17 32.26
CA MET A 1 -15.39 -2.21 31.43
C MET A 1 -14.14 -1.59 30.86
N GLU A 2 -12.99 -1.87 31.46
CA GLU A 2 -11.70 -1.46 30.91
C GLU A 2 -11.52 -2.20 29.58
N SER A 3 -11.50 -1.44 28.49
CA SER A 3 -11.03 -1.95 27.20
C SER A 3 -9.54 -2.22 27.38
N THR A 4 -9.18 -3.49 27.52
CA THR A 4 -7.81 -3.93 27.35
C THR A 4 -7.44 -3.68 25.89
N SER A 5 -6.94 -2.48 25.60
CA SER A 5 -6.25 -2.20 24.34
C SER A 5 -5.04 -3.14 24.30
N SER A 6 -5.16 -4.25 23.59
CA SER A 6 -4.02 -5.11 23.33
C SER A 6 -3.08 -4.32 22.42
N HIS A 7 -2.04 -3.75 23.00
CA HIS A 7 -1.00 -3.08 22.23
C HIS A 7 -0.36 -4.11 21.29
N THR A 8 -0.58 -3.99 19.98
CA THR A 8 0.08 -4.84 19.00
C THR A 8 1.57 -4.56 19.01
N ASP A 9 2.38 -5.55 19.39
CA ASP A 9 3.84 -5.41 19.39
C ASP A 9 4.40 -5.36 17.97
N LEU A 10 4.98 -4.20 17.63
CA LEU A 10 5.62 -3.91 16.35
C LEU A 10 7.14 -4.05 16.37
N TYR A 11 7.77 -4.42 17.49
CA TYR A 11 9.23 -4.55 17.58
C TYR A 11 9.79 -5.51 16.53
N GLY A 12 9.12 -6.65 16.33
CA GLY A 12 9.48 -7.66 15.33
C GLY A 12 8.84 -7.47 13.94
N LEU A 13 8.31 -6.29 13.62
CA LEU A 13 7.47 -6.06 12.42
C LEU A 13 8.14 -6.56 11.12
N THR A 14 9.40 -6.18 10.89
CA THR A 14 10.11 -6.57 9.66
C THR A 14 10.32 -8.08 9.57
N GLY A 15 10.52 -8.77 10.69
CA GLY A 15 10.59 -10.23 10.74
C GLY A 15 9.25 -10.89 10.38
N LYS A 16 8.13 -10.34 10.89
CA LYS A 16 6.78 -10.82 10.53
C LYS A 16 6.52 -10.65 9.02
N LEU A 17 6.79 -9.45 8.49
CA LEU A 17 6.64 -9.16 7.06
C LEU A 17 7.52 -10.06 6.18
N LEU A 18 8.76 -10.36 6.61
CA LEU A 18 9.65 -11.26 5.87
C LEU A 18 9.08 -12.68 5.77
N ARG A 19 8.52 -13.21 6.85
CA ARG A 19 7.90 -14.55 6.83
C ARG A 19 6.73 -14.61 5.84
N LEU A 20 5.82 -13.64 5.94
CA LEU A 20 4.64 -13.55 5.08
C LEU A 20 5.03 -13.41 3.61
N TRP A 21 5.98 -12.52 3.31
CA TRP A 21 6.56 -12.34 1.98
C TRP A 21 7.16 -13.65 1.45
N THR A 22 8.05 -14.28 2.22
CA THR A 22 8.79 -15.48 1.78
C THR A 22 7.83 -16.63 1.47
N LYS A 23 6.79 -16.82 2.28
CA LYS A 23 5.74 -17.82 2.03
C LYS A 23 5.00 -17.51 0.74
N ALA A 24 4.51 -16.29 0.59
CA ALA A 24 3.77 -15.86 -0.59
C ALA A 24 4.62 -16.01 -1.86
N GLU A 25 5.88 -15.58 -1.83
CA GLU A 25 6.82 -15.72 -2.95
C GLU A 25 7.02 -17.19 -3.33
N ALA A 26 7.23 -18.07 -2.35
CA ALA A 26 7.38 -19.50 -2.60
C ALA A 26 6.13 -20.13 -3.24
N LEU A 27 4.93 -19.73 -2.80
CA LEU A 27 3.67 -20.21 -3.38
C LEU A 27 3.46 -19.69 -4.80
N TYR A 28 3.72 -18.40 -5.05
CA TYR A 28 3.59 -17.81 -6.38
C TYR A 28 4.58 -18.45 -7.36
N ARG A 29 5.83 -18.67 -6.96
CA ARG A 29 6.84 -19.36 -7.78
C ARG A 29 6.48 -20.82 -8.08
N LYS A 30 5.70 -21.48 -7.21
CA LYS A 30 5.17 -22.83 -7.44
C LYS A 30 3.94 -22.87 -8.35
N GLY A 31 3.46 -21.73 -8.82
CA GLY A 31 2.31 -21.63 -9.73
C GLY A 31 0.97 -21.42 -9.03
N ASN A 32 0.92 -21.24 -7.71
CA ASN A 32 -0.34 -20.89 -7.05
C ASN A 32 -0.75 -19.46 -7.42
N ARG A 33 -1.94 -19.28 -7.99
CA ARG A 33 -2.53 -17.99 -8.38
C ARG A 33 -3.85 -17.70 -7.67
N ASN A 34 -4.18 -18.49 -6.65
CA ASN A 34 -5.35 -18.29 -5.80
C ASN A 34 -4.92 -17.58 -4.50
N PRO A 35 -5.19 -16.26 -4.33
CA PRO A 35 -4.78 -15.53 -3.14
C PRO A 35 -5.37 -16.10 -1.84
N ASP A 36 -6.55 -16.71 -1.90
CA ASP A 36 -7.24 -17.28 -0.73
C ASP A 36 -6.50 -18.48 -0.10
N GLU A 37 -5.50 -19.03 -0.81
CA GLU A 37 -4.70 -20.17 -0.34
C GLU A 37 -3.33 -19.75 0.24
N TYR A 38 -3.02 -18.45 0.29
CA TYR A 38 -1.68 -17.98 0.65
C TYR A 38 -1.43 -17.98 2.15
N PHE A 39 -2.47 -17.70 2.94
CA PHE A 39 -2.37 -17.52 4.38
C PHE A 39 -3.40 -18.36 5.11
N ASP A 40 -2.96 -19.04 6.18
CA ASP A 40 -3.87 -19.77 7.06
C ASP A 40 -4.61 -18.83 8.02
N GLU A 41 -5.50 -19.39 8.85
CA GLU A 41 -6.30 -18.58 9.78
C GLU A 41 -5.45 -17.79 10.79
N GLU A 42 -4.29 -18.30 11.20
CA GLU A 42 -3.42 -17.62 12.16
C GLU A 42 -2.70 -16.44 11.49
N GLU A 43 -2.15 -16.66 10.31
CA GLU A 43 -1.51 -15.62 9.50
C GLU A 43 -2.53 -14.55 9.06
N MET A 44 -3.76 -14.94 8.75
CA MET A 44 -4.85 -13.99 8.45
C MET A 44 -5.21 -13.13 9.67
N ARG A 45 -5.20 -13.70 10.88
CA ARG A 45 -5.34 -12.92 12.12
C ARG A 45 -4.14 -11.98 12.31
N GLU A 46 -2.91 -12.43 12.01
CA GLU A 46 -1.70 -11.60 12.07
C GLU A 46 -1.80 -10.40 11.09
N LEU A 47 -2.14 -10.64 9.83
CA LEU A 47 -2.37 -9.59 8.83
C LEU A 47 -3.43 -8.58 9.28
N THR A 48 -4.59 -9.08 9.72
CA THR A 48 -5.71 -8.23 10.16
C THR A 48 -5.31 -7.38 11.37
N SER A 49 -4.53 -7.94 12.31
CA SER A 49 -4.03 -7.22 13.48
C SER A 49 -3.10 -6.05 13.14
N LEU A 50 -2.51 -6.07 11.94
CA LEU A 50 -1.66 -5.01 11.39
C LEU A 50 -2.43 -4.07 10.44
N GLY A 51 -3.73 -4.28 10.25
CA GLY A 51 -4.54 -3.53 9.27
C GLY A 51 -4.24 -3.92 7.81
N LEU A 52 -3.61 -5.08 7.59
CA LEU A 52 -3.31 -5.63 6.27
C LEU A 52 -4.35 -6.69 5.86
N ASN A 53 -4.43 -6.93 4.55
CA ASN A 53 -5.18 -8.03 3.95
C ASN A 53 -4.26 -8.89 3.05
N VAL A 54 -4.82 -9.94 2.45
CA VAL A 54 -4.10 -10.86 1.54
C VAL A 54 -3.41 -10.09 0.41
N MET A 55 -4.15 -9.20 -0.26
CA MET A 55 -3.69 -8.46 -1.44
C MET A 55 -2.58 -7.47 -1.13
N ASP A 56 -2.52 -6.94 0.10
CA ASP A 56 -1.41 -6.11 0.55
C ASP A 56 -0.05 -6.81 0.44
N VAL A 57 -0.02 -8.15 0.47
CA VAL A 57 1.18 -8.98 0.28
C VAL A 57 1.21 -9.62 -1.11
N TYR A 58 0.11 -10.27 -1.51
CA TYR A 58 0.02 -11.04 -2.76
C TYR A 58 0.40 -10.20 -3.98
N ASP A 59 -0.15 -8.98 -4.13
CA ASP A 59 0.09 -8.15 -5.31
C ASP A 59 1.56 -7.75 -5.45
N TYR A 60 2.20 -7.41 -4.33
CA TYR A 60 3.61 -7.03 -4.34
C TYR A 60 4.51 -8.21 -4.71
N VAL A 61 4.17 -9.40 -4.21
CA VAL A 61 4.88 -10.64 -4.52
C VAL A 61 4.68 -11.04 -5.98
N GLU A 62 3.46 -10.97 -6.49
CA GLU A 62 3.16 -11.23 -7.89
C GLU A 62 3.99 -10.34 -8.81
N ASP A 63 3.96 -9.02 -8.56
CA ASP A 63 4.68 -8.04 -9.35
C ASP A 63 6.20 -8.23 -9.22
N PHE A 64 6.71 -8.56 -8.03
CA PHE A 64 8.13 -8.87 -7.83
C PHE A 64 8.57 -10.11 -8.60
N VAL A 65 7.82 -11.21 -8.50
CA VAL A 65 8.19 -12.46 -9.19
C VAL A 65 8.09 -12.29 -10.71
N THR A 66 7.13 -11.52 -11.19
CA THR A 66 6.86 -11.33 -12.63
C THR A 66 7.75 -10.28 -13.27
N SER A 67 8.05 -9.18 -12.57
CA SER A 67 8.71 -8.00 -13.14
C SER A 67 9.96 -7.53 -12.39
N GLY A 68 10.28 -8.15 -11.25
CA GLY A 68 11.43 -7.79 -10.41
C GLY A 68 11.20 -6.56 -9.53
N GLU A 69 10.01 -5.95 -9.56
CA GLU A 69 9.67 -4.75 -8.81
C GLU A 69 8.19 -4.74 -8.40
N PRO A 70 7.83 -4.13 -7.24
CA PRO A 70 8.72 -3.58 -6.22
C PRO A 70 9.44 -4.69 -5.41
N ASP A 71 10.63 -4.39 -4.89
CA ASP A 71 11.38 -5.36 -4.08
C ASP A 71 10.85 -5.47 -2.63
N TYR A 72 11.37 -6.45 -1.89
CA TYR A 72 10.99 -6.67 -0.49
C TYR A 72 11.21 -5.43 0.40
N ALA A 73 12.31 -4.68 0.20
CA ALA A 73 12.58 -3.48 0.97
C ALA A 73 11.52 -2.39 0.72
N SER A 74 11.13 -2.19 -0.54
CA SER A 74 10.05 -1.27 -0.93
C SER A 74 8.71 -1.70 -0.34
N PHE A 75 8.40 -3.00 -0.39
CA PHE A 75 7.22 -3.58 0.24
C PHE A 75 7.17 -3.29 1.74
N VAL A 76 8.28 -3.50 2.47
CA VAL A 76 8.37 -3.24 3.92
C VAL A 76 8.10 -1.77 4.22
N MET A 77 8.73 -0.86 3.47
CA MET A 77 8.54 0.59 3.69
C MET A 77 7.10 1.02 3.42
N VAL A 78 6.48 0.55 2.33
CA VAL A 78 5.07 0.84 2.02
C VAL A 78 4.13 0.26 3.06
N SER A 79 4.37 -0.99 3.46
CA SER A 79 3.56 -1.67 4.48
C SER A 79 3.66 -0.97 5.82
N ALA A 80 4.86 -0.53 6.22
CA ALA A 80 5.06 0.22 7.45
C ALA A 80 4.23 1.52 7.47
N GLU A 81 4.17 2.27 6.36
CA GLU A 81 3.32 3.46 6.29
C GLU A 81 1.84 3.17 6.53
N LYS A 82 1.33 2.11 5.91
CA LYS A 82 -0.06 1.67 6.10
C LYS A 82 -0.31 1.21 7.54
N ILE A 83 0.58 0.40 8.10
CA ILE A 83 0.46 -0.15 9.47
C ILE A 83 0.48 0.98 10.49
N PHE A 84 1.40 1.94 10.37
CA PHE A 84 1.46 3.08 11.27
C PHE A 84 0.22 3.95 11.15
N TYR A 85 -0.27 4.21 9.94
CA TYR A 85 -1.53 4.93 9.73
C TYR A 85 -2.73 4.20 10.36
N PHE A 86 -2.79 2.87 10.26
CA PHE A 86 -3.84 2.05 10.87
C PHE A 86 -3.92 2.24 12.39
N PHE A 87 -2.79 2.33 13.08
CA PHE A 87 -2.79 2.55 14.53
C PHE A 87 -2.94 4.02 14.92
N GLU A 88 -2.20 4.92 14.27
CA GLU A 88 -2.08 6.33 14.66
C GLU A 88 -3.33 7.13 14.27
N GLU A 89 -3.88 6.90 13.08
CA GLU A 89 -4.97 7.71 12.52
C GLU A 89 -6.32 7.00 12.57
N LEU A 90 -6.34 5.67 12.42
CA LEU A 90 -7.58 4.88 12.40
C LEU A 90 -7.92 4.20 13.73
N GLY A 91 -7.07 4.33 14.74
CA GLY A 91 -7.30 3.73 16.06
C GLY A 91 -7.43 2.20 16.03
N GLY A 92 -6.74 1.53 15.11
CA GLY A 92 -6.79 0.08 14.94
C GLY A 92 -8.08 -0.45 14.31
N LYS A 93 -8.86 0.39 13.62
CA LYS A 93 -10.09 -0.03 12.93
C LYS A 93 -10.12 0.48 11.48
N LEU A 94 -10.07 -0.45 10.52
CA LEU A 94 -10.16 -0.11 9.10
C LEU A 94 -11.51 0.51 8.73
N SER A 95 -11.49 1.31 7.67
CA SER A 95 -12.70 1.84 7.05
C SER A 95 -13.60 0.70 6.54
N SER A 96 -14.92 0.87 6.68
CA SER A 96 -15.91 -0.01 6.05
C SER A 96 -16.18 0.37 4.59
N HIS A 97 -15.67 1.52 4.14
CA HIS A 97 -15.79 1.97 2.77
C HIS A 97 -14.83 1.19 1.86
N ARG A 98 -15.23 0.95 0.61
CA ARG A 98 -14.35 0.45 -0.44
C ARG A 98 -14.53 1.34 -1.65
N ILE A 99 -13.43 1.76 -2.25
CA ILE A 99 -13.47 2.41 -3.56
C ILE A 99 -13.63 1.34 -4.64
N SER A 100 -13.97 1.77 -5.84
CA SER A 100 -14.03 0.96 -7.05
C SER A 100 -13.11 1.55 -8.13
N GLU A 101 -12.96 0.84 -9.25
CA GLU A 101 -12.20 1.34 -10.40
C GLU A 101 -12.84 2.61 -11.00
N GLU A 102 -14.17 2.76 -10.88
CA GLU A 102 -14.90 3.93 -11.37
C GLU A 102 -14.64 5.19 -10.53
N ASP A 103 -14.26 5.03 -9.27
CA ASP A 103 -13.86 6.12 -8.39
C ASP A 103 -12.44 6.63 -8.67
N LEU A 104 -11.66 5.89 -9.47
CA LEU A 104 -10.30 6.29 -9.82
C LEU A 104 -10.29 7.25 -11.02
N PRO A 105 -9.60 8.40 -10.91
CA PRO A 105 -9.27 9.26 -12.04
C PRO A 105 -8.72 8.45 -13.24
N PRO A 106 -9.11 8.77 -14.49
CA PRO A 106 -8.59 8.11 -15.67
C PRO A 106 -7.05 8.16 -15.74
N LYS A 107 -6.46 7.14 -16.36
CA LYS A 107 -5.00 6.97 -16.47
C LYS A 107 -4.25 8.15 -17.11
N LYS A 108 -4.94 8.96 -17.91
CA LYS A 108 -4.39 10.13 -18.61
C LYS A 108 -4.78 11.46 -17.96
N GLU A 109 -5.58 11.43 -16.89
CA GLU A 109 -5.92 12.65 -16.17
C GLU A 109 -4.66 13.24 -15.54
N GLU A 110 -4.59 14.56 -15.54
CA GLU A 110 -3.47 15.34 -15.04
C GLU A 110 -3.96 16.50 -14.18
N VAL A 111 -3.10 16.90 -13.25
CA VAL A 111 -3.26 18.16 -12.51
C VAL A 111 -1.92 18.89 -12.58
N ASP A 112 -1.96 20.18 -12.91
CA ASP A 112 -0.79 21.01 -13.19
C ASP A 112 0.20 20.38 -14.20
N GLY A 113 -0.33 19.70 -15.21
CA GLY A 113 0.46 19.02 -16.24
C GLY A 113 1.14 17.73 -15.77
N ILE A 114 0.80 17.21 -14.59
CA ILE A 114 1.35 15.98 -14.03
C ILE A 114 0.34 14.85 -14.23
N VAL A 115 0.53 14.08 -15.29
CA VAL A 115 -0.26 12.88 -15.58
C VAL A 115 -0.12 11.86 -14.46
N TRP A 116 -1.19 11.09 -14.20
CA TRP A 116 -1.26 10.02 -13.19
C TRP A 116 -1.33 10.50 -11.73
N LEU A 117 -0.93 11.73 -11.43
CA LEU A 117 -0.96 12.28 -10.07
C LEU A 117 -2.37 12.24 -9.44
N PRO A 118 -3.45 12.67 -10.12
CA PRO A 118 -4.80 12.55 -9.54
C PRO A 118 -5.13 11.11 -9.17
N ARG A 119 -4.76 10.15 -10.02
CA ARG A 119 -5.07 8.73 -9.85
C ARG A 119 -4.30 8.11 -8.68
N ILE A 120 -2.98 8.28 -8.63
CA ILE A 120 -2.16 7.71 -7.55
C ILE A 120 -2.50 8.33 -6.19
N LEU A 121 -2.97 9.58 -6.15
CA LEU A 121 -3.42 10.24 -4.92
C LEU A 121 -4.65 9.55 -4.31
N VAL A 122 -5.67 9.23 -5.12
CA VAL A 122 -6.83 8.45 -4.66
C VAL A 122 -6.41 7.06 -4.19
N LYS A 123 -5.52 6.39 -4.93
CA LYS A 123 -4.99 5.08 -4.55
C LYS A 123 -4.19 5.11 -3.24
N ALA A 124 -3.38 6.15 -3.03
CA ALA A 124 -2.61 6.35 -1.82
C ALA A 124 -3.51 6.49 -0.58
N LYS A 125 -4.55 7.33 -0.67
CA LYS A 125 -5.56 7.46 0.39
C LYS A 125 -6.28 6.15 0.64
N GLY A 126 -6.70 5.46 -0.42
CA GLY A 126 -7.33 4.15 -0.30
C GLY A 126 -6.43 3.11 0.35
N LYS A 127 -5.12 3.09 0.02
CA LYS A 127 -4.13 2.18 0.63
C LYS A 127 -4.04 2.41 2.14
N LEU A 128 -3.86 3.68 2.55
CA LEU A 128 -3.76 4.07 3.96
C LEU A 128 -5.01 3.69 4.76
N ARG A 129 -6.19 3.91 4.18
CA ARG A 129 -7.48 3.64 4.84
C ARG A 129 -7.93 2.18 4.80
N GLY A 130 -7.26 1.34 4.00
CA GLY A 130 -7.66 -0.03 3.71
C GLY A 130 -8.93 -0.14 2.86
N GLU A 131 -9.13 0.84 1.96
CA GLU A 131 -10.33 0.97 1.13
C GLU A 131 -10.13 0.43 -0.29
N LEU A 132 -8.91 0.03 -0.67
CA LEU A 132 -8.66 -0.56 -1.98
C LEU A 132 -9.34 -1.93 -2.11
N PRO A 133 -10.09 -2.17 -3.20
CA PRO A 133 -10.63 -3.49 -3.50
C PRO A 133 -9.52 -4.39 -4.09
N PRO A 134 -9.74 -5.72 -4.14
CA PRO A 134 -8.71 -6.68 -4.57
C PRO A 134 -8.12 -6.44 -5.96
N GLU A 135 -8.86 -5.80 -6.85
CA GLU A 135 -8.45 -5.50 -8.22
C GLU A 135 -7.60 -4.22 -8.35
N ILE A 136 -7.45 -3.43 -7.28
CA ILE A 136 -6.67 -2.18 -7.27
C ILE A 136 -5.52 -2.28 -6.28
N MET A 137 -4.30 -2.37 -6.80
CA MET A 137 -3.09 -2.27 -5.97
C MET A 137 -2.51 -0.85 -5.99
N TYR A 138 -2.05 -0.36 -4.83
CA TYR A 138 -1.10 0.77 -4.77
C TYR A 138 0.32 0.26 -5.00
N GLY A 139 1.03 0.87 -5.92
CA GLY A 139 2.37 0.45 -6.35
C GLY A 139 2.38 -0.41 -7.62
N CYS A 140 1.31 -0.41 -8.42
CA CYS A 140 1.29 -1.08 -9.74
C CYS A 140 2.30 -0.47 -10.72
N GLY A 141 2.49 -1.09 -11.90
CA GLY A 141 3.41 -0.58 -12.92
C GLY A 141 3.21 0.90 -13.30
N GLY A 142 1.95 1.38 -13.32
CA GLY A 142 1.65 2.80 -13.54
C GLY A 142 2.13 3.70 -12.40
N ASP A 143 1.90 3.30 -11.15
CA ASP A 143 2.38 4.03 -9.96
C ASP A 143 3.91 4.04 -9.90
N ARG A 144 4.55 2.91 -10.21
CA ARG A 144 6.02 2.80 -10.28
C ARG A 144 6.60 3.68 -11.38
N ASN A 145 5.94 3.73 -12.54
CA ASN A 145 6.35 4.63 -13.62
C ASN A 145 6.25 6.11 -13.23
N PHE A 146 5.14 6.50 -12.58
CA PHE A 146 4.98 7.84 -12.01
C PHE A 146 6.08 8.14 -10.99
N ALA A 147 6.27 7.25 -10.01
CA ALA A 147 7.25 7.39 -8.95
C ALA A 147 8.67 7.58 -9.50
N ARG A 148 9.06 6.77 -10.49
CA ARG A 148 10.36 6.87 -11.17
C ARG A 148 10.51 8.18 -11.94
N THR A 149 9.49 8.59 -12.67
CA THR A 149 9.49 9.84 -13.45
C THR A 149 9.78 11.05 -12.58
N HIS A 150 9.27 11.05 -11.34
CA HIS A 150 9.42 12.18 -10.42
C HIS A 150 10.47 11.98 -9.32
N GLY A 151 11.25 10.88 -9.37
CA GLY A 151 12.27 10.58 -8.37
C GLY A 151 11.72 10.39 -6.96
N ILE A 152 10.55 9.77 -6.82
CA ILE A 152 9.82 9.60 -5.56
C ILE A 152 9.79 8.13 -5.18
N HIS A 153 10.07 7.79 -3.92
CA HIS A 153 9.82 6.44 -3.44
C HIS A 153 8.32 6.26 -3.09
N LEU A 154 7.70 5.12 -3.40
CA LEU A 154 6.25 4.92 -3.13
C LEU A 154 5.90 5.11 -1.64
N ALA A 155 6.73 4.62 -0.72
CA ALA A 155 6.53 4.88 0.71
C ALA A 155 6.67 6.37 1.08
N GLU A 156 7.55 7.12 0.42
CA GLU A 156 7.67 8.56 0.61
C GLU A 156 6.41 9.29 0.13
N PHE A 157 5.86 8.88 -1.01
CA PHE A 157 4.59 9.42 -1.51
C PHE A 157 3.45 9.14 -0.53
N LEU A 158 3.32 7.91 -0.01
CA LEU A 158 2.33 7.58 1.03
C LEU A 158 2.51 8.44 2.28
N ARG A 159 3.76 8.58 2.76
CA ARG A 159 4.10 9.43 3.90
C ARG A 159 3.68 10.88 3.65
N LYS A 160 3.93 11.40 2.45
CA LYS A 160 3.52 12.76 2.07
C LYS A 160 2.00 12.91 2.09
N VAL A 161 1.27 11.95 1.52
CA VAL A 161 -0.21 11.95 1.51
C VAL A 161 -0.79 11.93 2.93
N ARG A 162 -0.28 11.07 3.83
CA ARG A 162 -0.79 11.02 5.22
C ARG A 162 -0.46 12.27 6.04
N CYS A 163 0.65 12.95 5.75
CA CYS A 163 1.10 14.11 6.51
C CYS A 163 0.59 15.45 5.96
N SER A 164 -0.15 15.44 4.86
CA SER A 164 -0.69 16.65 4.25
C SER A 164 -2.15 16.86 4.66
N SER A 165 -2.53 18.12 4.89
CA SER A 165 -3.91 18.48 5.26
C SER A 165 -4.87 18.41 4.07
N ASP A 166 -4.36 18.59 2.86
CA ASP A 166 -5.15 18.52 1.62
C ASP A 166 -4.29 18.05 0.43
N ASP A 167 -4.96 17.84 -0.70
CA ASP A 167 -4.35 17.36 -1.93
C ASP A 167 -3.44 18.39 -2.60
N ARG A 168 -3.71 19.68 -2.39
CA ARG A 168 -2.94 20.77 -3.00
C ARG A 168 -1.51 20.73 -2.51
N GLU A 169 -1.28 20.48 -1.22
CA GLU A 169 0.07 20.32 -0.67
C GLU A 169 0.87 19.17 -1.29
N VAL A 170 0.21 18.06 -1.63
CA VAL A 170 0.86 16.92 -2.29
C VAL A 170 1.17 17.29 -3.74
N ILE A 171 0.23 17.95 -4.43
CA ILE A 171 0.40 18.38 -5.82
C ILE A 171 1.55 19.38 -5.94
N ASP A 172 1.60 20.39 -5.08
CA ASP A 172 2.68 21.38 -5.05
C ASP A 172 4.05 20.73 -4.82
N TRP A 173 4.10 19.75 -3.92
CA TRP A 173 5.33 19.02 -3.62
C TRP A 173 5.83 18.18 -4.79
N VAL A 174 4.95 17.50 -5.54
CA VAL A 174 5.35 16.80 -6.77
C VAL A 174 5.76 17.80 -7.86
N ALA A 175 5.00 18.89 -8.04
CA ALA A 175 5.28 19.91 -9.04
C ALA A 175 6.64 20.60 -8.82
N ALA A 176 7.06 20.78 -7.57
CA ALA A 176 8.38 21.31 -7.23
C ALA A 176 9.52 20.38 -7.63
N ARG A 177 9.31 19.06 -7.60
CA ARG A 177 10.31 18.05 -7.99
C ARG A 177 10.49 17.94 -9.49
N SER A 178 9.40 18.05 -10.24
CA SER A 178 9.43 18.00 -11.72
C SER A 178 10.13 19.20 -12.38
N LYS A 179 10.43 20.25 -11.61
CA LYS A 179 11.12 21.46 -12.08
C LYS A 179 12.62 21.46 -11.75
N SER A 180 13.10 20.48 -10.98
CA SER A 180 14.51 20.30 -10.61
C SER A 180 15.20 19.36 -11.58
#